data_AF-A0A1G8B6X7-F1
#
_entry.id   AF-A0A1G8B6X7-F1
#
_cell.length_a   1.000
_cell.length_b   1.000
_cell.length_c   1.000
_cell.angle_alpha   90.00
_cell.angle_beta   90.00
_cell.angle_gamma   90.00
#
_symmetry.space_group_name_H-M   'P 1'
#
loop_
_entity.id
_entity.type
_entity.pdbx_description
1 polymer ?
#
loop_
_entity_poly.entity_id
_entity_poly.type
_entity_poly.pdbx_seq_one_letter_code
_entity_poly.pdbx_strand_id
1 'polypeptide(L)'
;MEKLLSKKGIEFLSYTDEEGSQISYAFTNNMLKQGIIVVLSEWQYEPEEEEEEAEEWEETAENNGDEQEAWEEEEDSEMAPESLFETTVSVILKGNTSYEFGVYADDRAVVPVIYLYRVILDLIDIISGSDAESLPEILESVSTTVSSSDDFADDPETRAQMINLITEHLEKAARLLAEK
;
A
#
# COMPACT_ATOMS: atom_id res chain seq x y z
N MET A 1 -11.60 2.33 14.79
CA MET A 1 -10.71 3.47 14.44
C MET A 1 -11.51 4.76 14.22
N GLU A 2 -12.52 4.73 13.35
CA GLU A 2 -13.39 5.87 12.98
C GLU A 2 -13.82 6.78 14.17
N LYS A 3 -14.44 6.21 15.22
CA LYS A 3 -14.88 7.00 16.40
C LYS A 3 -13.75 7.76 17.11
N LEU A 4 -12.52 7.24 17.06
CA LEU A 4 -11.36 7.89 17.67
C LEU A 4 -10.83 9.03 16.80
N LEU A 5 -10.80 8.83 15.48
CA LEU A 5 -10.42 9.84 14.49
C LEU A 5 -11.45 10.98 14.43
N SER A 6 -12.74 10.67 14.47
CA SER A 6 -13.82 11.67 14.47
C SER A 6 -13.74 12.62 15.68
N LYS A 7 -13.34 12.12 16.86
CA LYS A 7 -13.09 12.98 18.05
C LYS A 7 -11.95 13.99 17.86
N LYS A 8 -11.09 13.79 16.85
CA LYS A 8 -10.00 14.68 16.44
C LYS A 8 -10.38 15.56 15.24
N GLY A 9 -11.63 15.49 14.76
CA GLY A 9 -12.07 16.23 13.58
C GLY A 9 -11.58 15.62 12.27
N ILE A 10 -11.22 14.33 12.28
CA ILE A 10 -10.76 13.58 11.13
C ILE A 10 -11.92 12.72 10.63
N GLU A 11 -12.30 12.89 9.38
CA GLU A 11 -13.22 12.00 8.69
C GLU A 11 -12.50 10.71 8.34
N PHE A 12 -13.16 9.58 8.55
CA PHE A 12 -12.67 8.26 8.20
C PHE A 12 -13.79 7.50 7.51
N LEU A 13 -13.67 7.28 6.21
CA LEU A 13 -14.72 6.74 5.35
C LEU A 13 -14.19 5.53 4.58
N SER A 14 -14.93 4.43 4.57
CA SER A 14 -14.49 3.18 3.95
C SER A 14 -15.50 2.66 2.93
N TYR A 15 -15.01 1.96 1.91
CA TYR A 15 -15.81 1.16 1.00
C TYR A 15 -15.02 -0.08 0.57
N THR A 16 -15.73 -1.10 0.11
CA THR A 16 -15.13 -2.24 -0.59
C THR A 16 -15.22 -1.99 -2.08
N ASP A 17 -14.13 -2.14 -2.81
CA ASP A 17 -14.10 -2.01 -4.26
C ASP A 17 -14.65 -3.26 -4.98
N GLU A 18 -14.52 -3.28 -6.30
CA GLU A 18 -15.03 -4.38 -7.13
C GLU A 18 -14.21 -5.67 -7.00
N GLU A 19 -12.96 -5.56 -6.55
CA GLU A 19 -12.02 -6.67 -6.38
C GLU A 19 -12.09 -7.26 -4.97
N GLY A 20 -12.86 -6.64 -4.07
CA GLY A 20 -13.05 -7.09 -2.69
C GLY A 20 -12.10 -6.42 -1.70
N SER A 21 -11.25 -5.50 -2.15
CA SER A 21 -10.30 -4.78 -1.32
C SER A 21 -11.01 -3.70 -0.52
N GLN A 22 -10.63 -3.56 0.75
CA GLN A 22 -11.17 -2.53 1.62
C GLN A 22 -10.31 -1.27 1.52
N ILE A 23 -10.92 -0.19 1.00
CA ILE A 23 -10.27 1.11 0.85
C ILE A 23 -10.91 2.10 1.83
N SER A 24 -10.06 2.76 2.61
CA SER A 24 -10.46 3.75 3.60
C SER A 24 -9.73 5.08 3.41
N TYR A 25 -10.46 6.18 3.53
CA TYR A 25 -9.94 7.54 3.41
C TYR A 25 -9.94 8.22 4.76
N ALA A 26 -8.80 8.78 5.16
CA ALA A 26 -8.67 9.62 6.33
C ALA A 26 -8.26 11.05 5.94
N PHE A 27 -9.04 12.04 6.35
CA PHE A 27 -8.76 13.44 6.01
C PHE A 27 -9.48 14.43 6.92
N THR A 28 -9.01 15.67 6.95
CA THR A 28 -9.79 16.80 7.45
C THR A 28 -10.48 17.51 6.28
N ASN A 29 -11.54 18.28 6.56
CA ASN A 29 -12.21 19.09 5.54
C ASN A 29 -11.26 20.09 4.84
N ASN A 30 -10.21 20.54 5.54
CA ASN A 30 -9.21 21.43 4.94
C ASN A 30 -8.29 20.66 3.99
N MET A 31 -7.83 19.49 4.39
CA MET A 31 -6.99 18.62 3.55
C MET A 31 -7.70 18.25 2.25
N LEU A 32 -8.96 17.82 2.32
CA LEU A 32 -9.72 17.46 1.12
C LEU A 32 -9.85 18.65 0.14
N LYS A 33 -10.06 19.86 0.65
CA LYS A 33 -10.08 21.10 -0.18
C LYS A 33 -8.73 21.43 -0.81
N GLN A 34 -7.65 21.05 -0.15
CA GLN A 34 -6.28 21.20 -0.65
C GLN A 34 -5.86 20.07 -1.59
N GLY A 35 -6.74 19.08 -1.84
CA GLY A 35 -6.40 17.92 -2.66
C GLY A 35 -5.50 16.91 -1.96
N ILE A 36 -5.60 16.80 -0.63
CA ILE A 36 -4.79 15.91 0.21
C ILE A 36 -5.68 14.91 0.92
N ILE A 37 -5.33 13.63 0.85
CA ILE A 37 -5.98 12.54 1.58
C ILE A 37 -4.95 11.49 2.02
N VAL A 38 -5.23 10.82 3.13
CA VAL A 38 -4.54 9.59 3.52
C VAL A 38 -5.42 8.42 3.08
N VAL A 39 -4.83 7.45 2.37
CA VAL A 39 -5.49 6.24 1.89
C VAL A 39 -4.95 5.06 2.68
N LEU A 40 -5.85 4.24 3.22
CA LEU A 40 -5.57 2.94 3.80
C LEU A 40 -6.20 1.90 2.88
N SER A 41 -5.40 0.98 2.36
CA SER A 41 -5.87 -0.11 1.50
C SER A 41 -5.55 -1.45 2.14
N GLU A 42 -6.52 -2.36 2.16
CA GLU A 42 -6.41 -3.72 2.69
C GLU A 42 -6.79 -4.71 1.59
N TRP A 43 -5.81 -5.49 1.14
CA TRP A 43 -5.87 -6.46 0.06
C TRP A 43 -5.75 -7.89 0.60
N GLN A 44 -6.45 -8.80 -0.07
CA GLN A 44 -6.30 -10.24 0.09
C GLN A 44 -6.29 -10.87 -1.30
N TYR A 45 -5.21 -11.57 -1.65
CA TYR A 45 -5.08 -12.24 -2.94
C TYR A 45 -4.56 -13.67 -2.77
N GLU A 46 -4.93 -14.56 -3.69
CA GLU A 46 -4.41 -15.93 -3.73
C GLU A 46 -3.00 -15.89 -4.35
N PRO A 47 -2.00 -16.61 -3.81
CA PRO A 47 -0.70 -16.71 -4.46
C PRO A 47 -0.91 -17.30 -5.86
N GLU A 48 -0.24 -16.73 -6.87
CA GLU A 48 -0.16 -17.39 -8.16
C GLU A 48 0.55 -18.74 -7.93
N GLU A 49 -0.12 -19.86 -8.28
CA GLU A 49 0.51 -21.18 -8.27
C GLU A 49 1.69 -21.11 -9.26
N GLU A 50 2.91 -20.94 -8.75
CA GLU A 50 4.12 -21.12 -9.55
C GLU A 50 4.08 -22.58 -10.04
N GLU A 51 3.75 -22.79 -11.31
CA GLU A 51 3.98 -24.08 -11.97
C GLU A 51 5.48 -24.36 -11.83
N GLU A 52 5.83 -25.26 -10.92
CA GLU A 52 7.18 -25.82 -10.78
C GLU A 52 7.60 -26.38 -12.15
N GLU A 53 8.27 -25.58 -12.99
CA GLU A 53 9.13 -26.12 -14.03
C GLU A 53 10.27 -26.81 -13.28
N ALA A 54 10.05 -28.08 -12.95
CA ALA A 54 11.08 -28.99 -12.51
C ALA A 54 12.15 -29.03 -13.62
N GLU A 55 13.20 -28.23 -13.45
CA GLU A 55 14.42 -28.34 -14.23
C GLU A 55 14.96 -29.76 -13.99
N GLU A 56 14.72 -30.63 -14.97
CA GLU A 56 15.22 -31.99 -15.03
C GLU A 56 16.76 -31.91 -15.16
N TRP A 57 17.46 -31.82 -14.03
CA TRP A 57 18.91 -31.93 -13.99
C TRP A 57 19.27 -33.39 -14.35
N GLU A 58 19.57 -33.66 -15.63
CA GLU A 58 20.20 -34.90 -16.06
C GLU A 58 21.63 -34.99 -15.49
N GLU A 59 21.74 -35.43 -14.25
CA GLU A 59 23.01 -35.81 -13.63
C GLU A 59 23.42 -37.20 -14.18
N THR A 60 24.23 -37.23 -15.24
CA THR A 60 24.93 -38.45 -15.64
C THR A 60 26.19 -38.63 -14.79
N ALA A 61 25.99 -39.17 -13.58
CA ALA A 61 27.06 -39.61 -12.70
C ALA A 61 27.69 -40.92 -13.21
N GLU A 62 28.98 -40.87 -13.57
CA GLU A 62 29.81 -42.06 -13.72
C GLU A 62 29.99 -42.71 -12.34
N ASN A 63 29.47 -43.93 -12.22
CA ASN A 63 29.48 -44.76 -11.04
C ASN A 63 30.91 -45.17 -10.64
N ASN A 64 31.36 -44.77 -9.44
CA ASN A 64 32.30 -45.53 -8.61
C ASN A 64 32.41 -44.97 -7.18
N GLY A 65 31.86 -45.74 -6.23
CA GLY A 65 32.59 -46.15 -5.03
C GLY A 65 32.64 -45.20 -3.83
N ASP A 66 31.97 -45.67 -2.76
CA ASP A 66 32.30 -45.50 -1.35
C ASP A 66 31.66 -44.33 -0.56
N GLU A 67 30.76 -44.76 0.34
CA GLU A 67 30.40 -44.18 1.64
C GLU A 67 30.03 -42.69 1.68
N GLN A 68 28.73 -42.39 1.52
CA GLN A 68 28.18 -41.08 1.85
C GLN A 68 26.97 -41.23 2.78
N GLU A 69 27.12 -40.65 3.97
CA GLU A 69 26.12 -40.52 5.02
C GLU A 69 24.82 -39.97 4.42
N ALA A 70 23.71 -40.67 4.70
CA ALA A 70 22.37 -40.22 4.34
C ALA A 70 22.06 -38.94 5.12
N TRP A 71 22.26 -37.80 4.48
CA TRP A 71 21.61 -36.56 4.86
C TRP A 71 20.15 -36.71 4.43
N GLU A 72 19.26 -36.90 5.41
CA GLU A 72 17.84 -36.63 5.21
C GLU A 72 17.76 -35.13 4.95
N GLU A 73 17.72 -34.74 3.67
CA GLU A 73 17.16 -33.45 3.29
C GLU A 73 15.70 -33.49 3.74
N GLU A 74 15.44 -32.99 4.94
CA GLU A 74 14.13 -32.46 5.28
C GLU A 74 13.88 -31.36 4.23
N GLU A 75 13.19 -31.72 3.14
CA GLU A 75 12.43 -30.78 2.34
C GLU A 75 11.48 -30.09 3.32
N ASP A 76 11.94 -29.01 3.94
CA ASP A 76 11.10 -27.96 4.46
C ASP A 76 10.36 -27.39 3.25
N SER A 77 9.34 -28.14 2.82
CA SER A 77 8.23 -27.67 2.02
C SER A 77 7.59 -26.58 2.85
N GLU A 78 8.15 -25.37 2.79
CA GLU A 78 7.49 -24.15 3.18
C GLU A 78 6.27 -24.04 2.27
N MET A 79 5.16 -24.67 2.66
CA MET A 79 3.88 -24.53 2.00
C MET A 79 3.63 -23.03 1.85
N ALA A 80 3.64 -22.55 0.61
CA ALA A 80 3.31 -21.18 0.32
C ALA A 80 1.95 -20.85 0.97
N PRO A 81 1.82 -19.68 1.62
CA PRO A 81 0.59 -19.34 2.33
C PRO A 81 -0.60 -19.33 1.36
N GLU A 82 -1.70 -20.00 1.71
CA GLU A 82 -2.92 -20.10 0.88
C GLU A 82 -3.52 -18.73 0.49
N SER A 83 -3.14 -17.66 1.18
CA SER A 83 -3.52 -16.29 0.85
C SER A 83 -2.41 -15.32 1.27
N LEU A 84 -2.19 -14.34 0.40
CA LEU A 84 -1.33 -13.20 0.64
C LEU A 84 -2.21 -12.01 1.04
N PHE A 85 -1.71 -11.23 2.00
CA PHE A 85 -2.38 -10.05 2.52
C PHE A 85 -1.49 -8.85 2.31
N GLU A 86 -2.10 -7.69 2.09
CA GLU A 86 -1.34 -6.45 2.04
C GLU A 86 -2.16 -5.32 2.65
N THR A 87 -1.62 -4.66 3.65
CA THR A 87 -2.18 -3.43 4.22
C THR A 87 -1.22 -2.29 3.97
N THR A 88 -1.66 -1.28 3.21
CA THR A 88 -0.85 -0.09 2.91
C THR A 88 -1.48 1.18 3.46
N VAL A 89 -0.64 2.14 3.87
CA VAL A 89 -1.05 3.52 4.14
C VAL A 89 -0.23 4.44 3.27
N SER A 90 -0.90 5.21 2.42
CA SER A 90 -0.28 6.22 1.56
C SER A 90 -0.91 7.60 1.76
N VAL A 91 -0.15 8.64 1.45
CA VAL A 91 -0.65 10.01 1.33
C VAL A 91 -0.69 10.38 -0.14
N ILE A 92 -1.86 10.81 -0.60
CA ILE A 92 -2.02 11.34 -1.95
C ILE A 92 -2.14 12.86 -1.87
N LEU A 93 -1.38 13.54 -2.73
CA LEU A 93 -1.36 15.00 -2.85
C LEU A 93 -1.56 15.38 -4.32
N LYS A 94 -2.66 16.08 -4.62
CA LYS A 94 -2.93 16.66 -5.93
C LYS A 94 -2.48 18.12 -5.98
N GLY A 95 -1.50 18.39 -6.84
CA GLY A 95 -0.99 19.74 -7.10
C GLY A 95 -0.68 19.95 -8.59
N ASN A 96 0.26 20.86 -8.88
CA ASN A 96 0.84 20.98 -10.24
C ASN A 96 1.52 19.67 -10.65
N THR A 97 2.20 19.06 -9.69
CA THR A 97 2.68 17.67 -9.72
C THR A 97 1.81 16.90 -8.74
N SER A 98 1.31 15.75 -9.14
CA SER A 98 0.56 14.86 -8.25
C SER A 98 1.52 13.85 -7.64
N TYR A 99 1.36 13.56 -6.36
CA TYR A 99 2.25 12.69 -5.60
C TYR A 99 1.46 11.60 -4.88
N GLU A 100 2.11 10.46 -4.75
CA GLU A 100 1.77 9.41 -3.81
C GLU A 100 2.99 9.10 -2.94
N PHE A 101 2.79 9.14 -1.62
CA PHE A 101 3.80 8.81 -0.62
C PHE A 101 3.36 7.55 0.12
N GLY A 102 3.98 6.40 -0.15
CA GLY A 102 3.76 5.19 0.62
C GLY A 102 4.49 5.29 1.96
N VAL A 103 3.77 5.16 3.08
CA VAL A 103 4.30 5.39 4.44
C VAL A 103 4.37 4.09 5.24
N TYR A 104 3.43 3.18 5.01
CA TYR A 104 3.32 1.93 5.74
C TYR A 104 2.90 0.82 4.78
N ALA A 105 3.52 -0.34 4.93
CA ALA A 105 3.15 -1.58 4.26
C ALA A 105 3.32 -2.74 5.25
N ASP A 106 2.41 -3.70 5.21
CA ASP A 106 2.39 -4.87 6.09
C ASP A 106 1.67 -6.03 5.41
N ASP A 107 2.29 -7.21 5.42
CA ASP A 107 1.86 -8.41 4.73
C ASP A 107 1.10 -9.39 5.64
N ARG A 108 0.89 -9.03 6.91
CA ARG A 108 0.21 -9.90 7.87
C ARG A 108 -1.29 -9.90 7.60
N ALA A 109 -1.89 -11.08 7.76
CA ALA A 109 -3.34 -11.28 7.71
C ALA A 109 -4.14 -10.37 8.65
N VAL A 110 -3.55 -9.94 9.78
CA VAL A 110 -4.20 -9.04 10.72
C VAL A 110 -3.20 -8.00 11.22
N VAL A 111 -3.37 -6.76 10.79
CA VAL A 111 -2.62 -5.62 11.31
C VAL A 111 -3.29 -5.07 12.57
N PRO A 112 -2.57 -4.87 13.68
CA PRO A 112 -3.14 -4.25 14.87
C PRO A 112 -3.68 -2.85 14.58
N VAL A 113 -4.99 -2.66 14.76
CA VAL A 113 -5.72 -1.39 14.50
C VAL A 113 -5.08 -0.18 15.21
N ILE A 114 -4.43 -0.39 16.34
CA ILE A 114 -3.74 0.69 17.08
C ILE A 114 -2.54 1.26 16.31
N TYR A 115 -1.84 0.44 15.52
CA TYR A 115 -0.73 0.89 14.67
C TYR A 115 -1.24 1.74 13.52
N LEU A 116 -2.23 1.23 12.78
CA LEU A 116 -2.87 1.97 11.69
C LEU A 116 -3.47 3.30 12.18
N TYR A 117 -4.15 3.28 13.34
CA TYR A 117 -4.66 4.51 13.96
C TYR A 117 -3.54 5.53 14.24
N ARG A 118 -2.40 5.07 14.76
CA ARG A 118 -1.29 5.94 15.12
C ARG A 118 -0.60 6.51 13.89
N VAL A 119 -0.34 5.69 12.87
CA VAL A 119 0.23 6.10 11.59
C VAL A 119 -0.65 7.17 10.94
N ILE A 120 -1.95 6.92 10.81
CA ILE A 120 -2.89 7.88 10.23
C ILE A 120 -2.92 9.18 11.04
N LEU A 121 -2.98 9.08 12.38
CA LEU A 121 -2.99 10.28 13.22
C LEU A 121 -1.72 11.11 13.06
N ASP A 122 -0.55 10.47 13.05
CA ASP A 122 0.73 11.16 12.88
C ASP A 122 0.85 11.80 11.50
N LEU A 123 0.38 11.15 10.44
CA LEU A 123 0.31 11.74 9.10
C LEU A 123 -0.60 12.95 9.04
N ILE A 124 -1.79 12.88 9.65
CA ILE A 124 -2.71 14.02 9.71
C ILE A 124 -2.08 15.19 10.48
N ASP A 125 -1.38 14.91 11.60
CA ASP A 125 -0.70 15.92 12.40
C ASP A 125 0.46 16.56 11.61
N ILE A 126 1.24 15.77 10.87
CA ILE A 126 2.29 16.26 9.96
C ILE A 126 1.69 17.17 8.89
N ILE A 127 0.67 16.70 8.17
CA ILE A 127 0.03 17.46 7.08
C ILE A 127 -0.57 18.76 7.61
N SER A 128 -1.25 18.71 8.76
CA SER A 128 -1.92 19.88 9.34
C SER A 128 -0.94 20.88 9.97
N GLY A 129 0.25 20.43 10.36
CA GLY A 129 1.30 21.25 10.95
C GLY A 129 2.32 21.81 9.95
N SER A 130 2.24 21.42 8.67
CA SER A 130 3.21 21.78 7.64
C SER A 130 2.67 22.86 6.70
N ASP A 131 3.57 23.69 6.17
CA ASP A 131 3.25 24.63 5.10
C ASP A 131 3.25 23.90 3.75
N ALA A 132 2.38 24.34 2.82
CA ALA A 132 2.18 23.69 1.52
C ALA A 132 3.47 23.57 0.68
N GLU A 133 4.40 24.52 0.80
CA GLU A 133 5.69 24.49 0.09
C GLU A 133 6.64 23.41 0.64
N SER A 134 6.62 23.19 1.96
CA SER A 134 7.48 22.21 2.64
C SER A 134 6.87 20.81 2.73
N LEU A 135 5.56 20.69 2.52
CA LEU A 135 4.84 19.44 2.74
C LEU A 135 5.37 18.26 1.90
N PRO A 136 5.68 18.40 0.60
CA PRO A 136 6.22 17.30 -0.18
C PRO A 136 7.54 16.75 0.37
N GLU A 137 8.48 17.63 0.73
CA GLU A 137 9.79 17.25 1.29
C GLU A 137 9.62 16.56 2.66
N ILE A 138 8.70 17.05 3.49
CA ILE A 138 8.40 16.43 4.78
C ILE A 138 7.79 15.04 4.59
N LEU A 139 6.83 14.88 3.68
CA LEU A 139 6.20 13.59 3.39
C LEU A 139 7.20 12.60 2.80
N GLU A 140 8.07 13.04 1.90
CA GLU A 140 9.17 12.23 1.37
C GLU A 140 10.06 11.69 2.49
N SER A 141 10.42 12.53 3.47
CA SER A 141 11.30 12.12 4.59
C SER A 141 10.71 11.06 5.52
N VAL A 142 9.38 10.90 5.55
CA VAL A 142 8.68 9.91 6.38
C VAL A 142 8.10 8.75 5.58
N SER A 143 8.25 8.79 4.26
CA SER A 143 7.76 7.77 3.34
C SER A 143 8.80 6.67 3.11
N THR A 144 8.33 5.46 2.82
CA THR A 144 9.14 4.35 2.31
C THR A 144 9.26 4.39 0.79
N THR A 145 8.25 4.93 0.13
CA THR A 145 8.19 5.08 -1.33
C THR A 145 7.56 6.42 -1.71
N VAL A 146 8.06 7.02 -2.79
CA VAL A 146 7.48 8.22 -3.39
C VAL A 146 7.35 7.99 -4.88
N SER A 147 6.17 8.28 -5.39
CA SER A 147 5.89 8.35 -6.82
C SER A 147 5.31 9.72 -7.12
N SER A 148 5.78 10.36 -8.19
CA SER A 148 5.28 11.64 -8.67
C SER A 148 4.86 11.55 -10.14
N SER A 149 3.88 12.36 -10.54
CA SER A 149 3.47 12.42 -11.94
C SER A 149 4.57 12.93 -12.87
N ASP A 150 5.62 13.55 -12.32
CA ASP A 150 6.75 14.04 -13.09
C ASP A 150 7.82 12.96 -13.33
N ASP A 151 7.85 11.89 -12.52
CA ASP A 151 8.69 10.71 -12.78
C ASP A 151 8.30 10.02 -14.09
N PHE A 152 7.06 10.21 -14.53
CA PHE A 152 6.51 9.70 -15.78
C PHE A 152 6.42 10.76 -16.89
N ALA A 153 7.26 11.80 -16.86
CA ALA A 153 7.24 12.87 -17.87
C ALA A 153 7.43 12.35 -19.31
N ASP A 154 8.24 11.30 -19.48
CA ASP A 154 8.52 10.64 -20.77
C ASP A 154 7.48 9.58 -21.15
N ASP A 155 6.55 9.25 -20.24
CA ASP A 155 5.45 8.32 -20.45
C ASP A 155 4.09 9.00 -20.14
N PRO A 156 3.51 9.71 -21.13
CA PRO A 156 2.27 10.44 -20.95
C PRO A 156 1.09 9.56 -20.56
N GLU A 157 1.10 8.27 -20.91
CA GLU A 157 0.02 7.35 -20.59
C GLU A 157 0.05 7.00 -19.10
N THR A 158 1.20 6.53 -18.61
CA THR A 158 1.38 6.23 -17.17
C THR A 158 1.19 7.49 -16.32
N ARG A 159 1.69 8.64 -16.76
CA ARG A 159 1.42 9.93 -16.11
C ARG A 159 -0.07 10.24 -16.00
N ALA A 160 -0.82 10.04 -17.07
CA ALA A 160 -2.26 10.29 -17.07
C ALA A 160 -3.00 9.30 -16.16
N GLN A 161 -2.61 8.03 -16.17
CA GLN A 161 -3.17 7.00 -15.28
C GLN A 161 -2.99 7.38 -13.81
N MET A 162 -1.79 7.79 -13.40
CA MET A 162 -1.53 8.24 -12.02
C MET A 162 -2.40 9.46 -11.64
N ILE A 163 -2.47 10.47 -12.50
CA ILE A 163 -3.29 11.67 -12.24
C ILE A 163 -4.77 11.32 -12.13
N ASN A 164 -5.26 10.40 -12.96
CA ASN A 164 -6.63 9.92 -12.92
C ASN A 164 -6.91 9.16 -11.61
N LEU A 165 -6.07 8.21 -11.23
CA LEU A 165 -6.20 7.46 -9.98
C LEU A 165 -6.28 8.38 -8.75
N ILE A 166 -5.36 9.35 -8.67
CA ILE A 166 -5.35 10.36 -7.61
C ILE A 166 -6.65 11.18 -7.59
N THR A 167 -7.14 11.55 -8.78
CA THR A 167 -8.41 12.28 -8.92
C THR A 167 -9.60 11.43 -8.48
N GLU A 168 -9.63 10.15 -8.86
CA GLU A 168 -10.68 9.22 -8.49
C GLU A 168 -10.76 9.01 -6.99
N HIS A 169 -9.63 8.86 -6.30
CA HIS A 169 -9.62 8.77 -4.83
C HIS A 169 -10.20 10.03 -4.17
N LEU A 170 -9.80 11.22 -4.64
CA LEU A 170 -10.33 12.49 -4.12
C LEU A 170 -11.84 12.65 -4.37
N GLU A 171 -12.31 12.31 -5.56
CA GLU A 171 -13.72 12.34 -5.91
C GLU A 171 -14.53 11.32 -5.12
N LYS A 172 -13.99 10.11 -4.94
CA LYS A 172 -14.60 9.05 -4.13
C LYS A 172 -14.71 9.49 -2.67
N ALA A 173 -13.66 10.04 -2.08
CA ALA A 173 -13.66 10.58 -0.72
C ALA A 173 -14.71 11.70 -0.57
N ALA A 174 -14.77 12.64 -1.52
CA ALA A 174 -15.75 13.72 -1.51
C ALA A 174 -17.20 13.21 -1.64
N ARG A 175 -17.44 12.22 -2.49
CA ARG A 175 -18.76 11.58 -2.64
C ARG A 175 -19.20 10.89 -1.35
N LEU A 176 -18.33 10.05 -0.77
CA LEU A 176 -18.63 9.36 0.49
C LEU A 176 -18.93 10.35 1.62
N LEU A 177 -18.24 11.49 1.66
CA LEU A 177 -18.51 12.53 2.64
C LEU A 177 -19.89 13.17 2.46
N ALA A 178 -20.35 13.35 1.22
CA ALA A 178 -21.65 13.91 0.90
C ALA A 178 -22.83 12.95 1.17
N GLU A 179 -22.56 11.65 1.20
CA GLU A 179 -23.54 10.59 1.49
C GLU A 179 -23.75 10.36 3.00
N LYS A 180 -22.89 10.94 3.85
CA LYS A 180 -22.92 10.81 5.32
C LYS A 180 -23.95 11.74 5.98
#